data_AF-A0A800DZH1-F1
#
_entry.id   AF-A0A800DZH1-F1
#
_cell.length_a   1.000
_cell.length_b   1.000
_cell.length_c   1.000
_cell.angle_alpha   90.00
_cell.angle_beta   90.00
_cell.angle_gamma   90.00
#
_symmetry.space_group_name_H-M   'P 1'
#
loop_
_entity.id
_entity.type
_entity.pdbx_description
1 polymer ?
#
loop_
_entity_poly.entity_id
_entity_poly.type
_entity_poly.pdbx_seq_one_letter_code
_entity_poly.pdbx_strand_id
1 'polypeptide(L)' 'MNSNPIGIFDSGIGGISIWKEIVSLLPNEDTIYLADSKNAPYGQKSK' A
#
# COMPACT_ATOMS: atom_id res chain seq x y z
N MET A 1 -23.87 0.62 1.02
CA MET A 1 -22.58 0.07 0.55
C MET A 1 -21.58 1.20 0.62
N ASN A 2 -20.42 0.96 1.23
CA ASN A 2 -19.37 1.96 1.31
C ASN A 2 -18.56 1.84 0.01
N SER A 3 -18.49 2.91 -0.77
CA SER A 3 -17.80 2.95 -2.07
C SER A 3 -16.45 3.66 -1.97
N ASN A 4 -15.90 3.76 -0.75
CA ASN A 4 -14.61 4.36 -0.51
C ASN A 4 -13.50 3.32 -0.73
N PRO A 5 -12.43 3.66 -1.47
CA PRO A 5 -11.34 2.73 -1.74
C PRO A 5 -10.47 2.47 -0.50
N ILE A 6 -9.83 1.31 -0.47
CA ILE A 6 -8.82 0.95 0.54
C ILE A 6 -7.50 1.63 0.19
N GLY A 7 -7.09 2.59 1.01
CA GLY A 7 -5.78 3.25 0.89
C GLY A 7 -4.67 2.42 1.53
N ILE A 8 -3.61 2.17 0.77
CA ILE A 8 -2.40 1.46 1.21
C ILE A 8 -1.21 2.40 1.03
N PHE A 9 -0.44 2.59 2.09
CA PHE A 9 0.74 3.45 2.09
C PHE A 9 1.97 2.63 2.46
N ASP A 10 3.01 2.72 1.64
CA ASP A 10 4.31 2.10 1.92
C ASP A 10 5.46 3.00 1.49
N SER A 11 6.62 2.72 2.05
CA SER A 11 7.91 3.32 1.72
C SER A 11 8.38 3.06 0.30
N GLY A 12 7.89 2.04 -0.40
CA GLY A 12 8.43 1.74 -1.72
C GLY A 12 7.77 0.57 -2.44
N ILE A 13 8.58 -0.16 -3.20
CA ILE A 13 8.15 -1.27 -4.07
C ILE A 13 7.83 -2.54 -3.24
N GLY A 14 8.37 -2.64 -2.02
CA GLY A 14 8.22 -3.83 -1.16
C GLY A 14 6.75 -4.16 -0.84
N GLY A 15 5.93 -3.15 -0.55
CA GLY A 15 4.52 -3.30 -0.22
C GLY A 15 3.62 -3.74 -1.38
N ILE A 16 4.13 -3.82 -2.63
CA ILE A 16 3.39 -4.37 -3.77
C ILE A 16 3.03 -5.85 -3.54
N SER A 17 3.89 -6.58 -2.83
CA SER A 17 3.62 -7.98 -2.45
C SER A 17 2.37 -8.11 -1.57
N ILE A 18 2.21 -7.21 -0.60
CA ILE A 18 1.03 -7.14 0.27
C ILE A 18 -0.19 -6.67 -0.51
N TRP A 19 -0.05 -5.65 -1.36
CA TRP A 19 -1.14 -5.15 -2.19
C TRP A 19 -1.72 -6.25 -3.10
N LYS A 20 -0.86 -7.08 -3.71
CA LYS A 20 -1.30 -8.21 -4.52
C LYS A 20 -2.16 -9.20 -3.73
N GLU A 21 -1.78 -9.50 -2.50
CA GLU A 21 -2.55 -10.42 -1.65
C GLU A 21 -3.91 -9.82 -1.26
N ILE A 22 -3.95 -8.51 -0.98
CA ILE A 22 -5.20 -7.79 -0.68
C ILE A 22 -6.15 -7.85 -1.87
N VAL A 23 -5.69 -7.57 -3.08
CA VAL A 23 -6.52 -7.63 -4.30
C VAL A 23 -6.99 -9.06 -4.58
N SER A 24 -6.16 -10.07 -4.28
CA SER A 24 -6.53 -11.48 -4.41
C SER A 24 -7.68 -11.88 -3.47
N LEU A 25 -7.63 -11.42 -2.22
CA LEU A 25 -8.64 -11.72 -1.19
C LEU A 25 -9.91 -10.86 -1.33
N LEU A 26 -9.78 -9.64 -1.84
CA LEU A 26 -10.86 -8.65 -1.97
C LEU A 26 -10.96 -8.15 -3.42
N PRO A 27 -11.36 -9.01 -4.38
CA PRO A 27 -11.36 -8.66 -5.80
C PRO A 27 -12.42 -7.62 -6.20
N ASN A 28 -13.39 -7.35 -5.32
CA ASN A 28 -14.48 -6.39 -5.55
C ASN A 28 -14.25 -5.03 -4.87
N GLU A 29 -13.14 -4.87 -4.14
CA GLU A 29 -12.83 -3.62 -3.44
C GLU A 29 -11.87 -2.78 -4.28
N ASP A 30 -12.17 -1.48 -4.39
CA ASP A 30 -11.24 -0.53 -5.00
C ASP A 30 -10.06 -0.29 -4.04
N THR A 31 -8.84 -0.28 -4.57
CA THR A 31 -7.62 -0.07 -3.77
C THR A 31 -6.75 1.03 -4.37
N ILE A 32 -6.14 1.85 -3.51
CA ILE A 32 -5.19 2.90 -3.88
C ILE A 32 -3.87 2.60 -3.17
N TYR A 33 -2.80 2.35 -3.93
CA TYR A 33 -1.46 2.17 -3.38
C TYR A 33 -0.60 3.42 -3.59
N LEU A 34 -0.12 4.01 -2.50
CA LEU A 34 0.75 5.18 -2.50
C LEU A 34 2.13 4.80 -1.96
N ALA A 35 3.12 4.84 -2.84
CA ALA A 35 4.52 4.59 -2.49
C ALA A 35 5.27 5.90 -2.26
N ASP A 36 5.73 6.15 -1.04
CA ASP A 36 6.63 7.28 -0.74
C ASP A 36 8.10 6.89 -0.94
N SER A 37 8.45 6.64 -2.20
CA SER A 37 9.83 6.31 -2.60
C SER A 37 10.81 7.46 -2.33
N LYS A 38 10.33 8.71 -2.25
CA LYS A 38 11.18 9.89 -2.02
C LYS A 38 11.74 9.93 -0.60
N ASN A 39 11.00 9.40 0.37
CA ASN A 39 11.40 9.35 1.77
C ASN A 39 11.92 7.97 2.21
N ALA A 40 12.04 7.02 1.29
CA ALA A 40 12.57 5.70 1.54
C ALA A 40 14.10 5.71 1.75
N PRO A 41 14.65 4.76 2.52
CA PRO A 41 13.97 3.79 3.39
C PRO A 41 13.66 4.40 4.77
N TYR A 42 12.44 4.20 5.29
CA TYR A 42 12.12 4.63 6.66
C TYR A 42 12.90 3.85 7.73
N GLY A 43 13.39 2.64 7.41
CA GLY A 43 14.12 1.79 8.36
C GLY A 43 15.46 2.37 8.85
N GLN A 44 16.05 3.33 8.13
CA GLN A 44 17.27 4.04 8.55
C GLN A 44 16.98 5.42 9.14
N LYS A 45 15.72 5.87 9.13
CA LYS A 45 15.35 7.14 9.77
C LYS A 45 15.25 6.90 11.27
N SER A 46 16.25 7.38 11.99
CA SER A 46 16.29 7.36 13.46
C SER A 46 15.03 8.01 14.04
N LYS A 47 14.49 7.37 15.07
CA LYS A 47 13.30 7.79 15.82
C LYS A 47 13.49 9.12 16.52
#